data_AF-A0A2P4XJ43-F1
#
_entry.id   AF-A0A2P4XJ43-F1
#
_cell.length_a   1.000
_cell.length_b   1.000
_cell.length_c   1.000
_cell.angle_alpha   90.00
_cell.angle_beta   90.00
_cell.angle_gamma   90.00
#
_symmetry.space_group_name_H-M   'P 1'
#
loop_
_entity.id
_entity.type
_entity.pdbx_description
1 polymer ?
#
loop_
_entity_poly.entity_id
_entity_poly.type
_entity_poly.pdbx_seq_one_letter_code
_entity_poly.pdbx_strand_id
1 'polypeptide(L)'
;MLNSTVACLKQKNMDLEALGCVEQSLWLKRRMFGVDNSVVHKALNEVMLSYNSMAMQYLAQGQFDQCLAMLRKAEAITAPGNFKRCQALQILTFNNIGCCYRKLGKLKSALKYLKEAAQIGSGSAHVKNLSITHLNLCAIQSQLGRHDLALEHAQAAIFHTQEELVSLEDGGERDEDNSDNKDQDALDPTTREEKIISLAVAYHNLAVELEFNGRGEASLQWYKKALQLVWKYRETNEALCESFKKIFLDAKKKQQTANIRQNGIPASAFTTNKSVNGRRPLTRPKSAHASRTPQLLLNVTKLPSLREQDNIMNYHVVVQLLEEENSSVQFQHLLGKDQCLQNRQHV
;
A
#
# COMPACT_ATOMS: atom_id res chain seq x y z
N MET A 1 34.63 -16.84 -8.77
CA MET A 1 34.98 -16.69 -7.34
C MET A 1 33.87 -16.04 -6.52
N LEU A 2 33.30 -14.89 -6.89
CA LEU A 2 32.21 -14.27 -6.11
C LEU A 2 30.91 -15.09 -6.05
N ASN A 3 30.49 -15.76 -7.14
CA ASN A 3 29.25 -16.56 -7.10
C ASN A 3 29.35 -17.78 -6.18
N SER A 4 30.53 -18.43 -6.13
CA SER A 4 30.78 -19.56 -5.23
C SER A 4 30.85 -19.14 -3.76
N THR A 5 31.36 -17.94 -3.46
CA THR A 5 31.35 -17.38 -2.10
C THR A 5 29.94 -17.01 -1.66
N VAL A 6 29.13 -16.41 -2.54
CA VAL A 6 27.71 -16.10 -2.26
C VAL A 6 26.94 -17.37 -1.93
N ALA A 7 27.11 -18.43 -2.72
CA ALA A 7 26.47 -19.73 -2.46
C ALA A 7 26.87 -20.33 -1.11
N CYS A 8 28.17 -20.27 -0.76
CA CYS A 8 28.67 -20.76 0.52
C CYS A 8 28.12 -19.95 1.71
N LEU A 9 28.04 -18.62 1.60
CA LEU A 9 27.49 -17.77 2.65
C LEU A 9 26.00 -18.02 2.88
N LYS A 10 25.22 -18.19 1.80
CA LYS A 10 23.80 -18.59 1.89
C LYS A 10 23.62 -19.94 2.57
N GLN A 11 24.47 -20.93 2.28
CA GLN A 11 24.44 -22.23 2.96
C GLN A 11 24.73 -22.14 4.47
N LYS A 12 25.43 -21.09 4.91
CA LYS A 12 25.75 -20.81 6.31
C LYS A 12 24.74 -19.85 6.98
N ASN A 13 23.64 -19.51 6.31
CA ASN A 13 22.65 -18.51 6.76
C ASN A 13 23.25 -17.12 7.03
N MET A 14 24.30 -16.74 6.29
CA MET A 14 24.96 -15.44 6.37
C MET A 14 24.45 -14.54 5.23
N ASP A 15 23.15 -14.25 5.25
CA ASP A 15 22.45 -13.61 4.12
C ASP A 15 22.88 -12.15 3.90
N LEU A 16 23.23 -11.43 4.96
CA LEU A 16 23.70 -10.04 4.88
C LEU A 16 25.08 -9.94 4.22
N GLU A 17 25.99 -10.84 4.58
CA GLU A 17 27.32 -10.94 3.99
C GLU A 17 27.24 -11.42 2.55
N ALA A 18 26.35 -12.37 2.26
CA ALA A 18 26.07 -12.80 0.90
C ALA A 18 25.58 -11.63 0.05
N LEU A 19 24.65 -10.81 0.56
CA LEU A 19 24.14 -9.63 -0.13
C LEU A 19 25.23 -8.59 -0.36
N GLY A 20 26.13 -8.36 0.61
CA GLY A 20 27.29 -7.51 0.45
C GLY A 20 28.21 -7.96 -0.71
N CYS A 21 28.43 -9.27 -0.86
CA CYS A 21 29.18 -9.83 -1.99
C CYS A 21 28.48 -9.62 -3.33
N VAL A 22 27.14 -9.76 -3.39
CA VAL A 22 26.36 -9.50 -4.62
C VAL A 22 26.42 -8.01 -4.99
N GLU A 23 26.33 -7.11 -4.00
CA GLU A 23 26.50 -5.67 -4.22
C GLU A 23 27.89 -5.32 -4.77
N GLN A 24 28.96 -5.89 -4.20
CA GLN A 24 30.32 -5.69 -4.72
C GLN A 24 30.44 -6.17 -6.17
N SER A 25 29.84 -7.32 -6.48
CA SER A 25 29.76 -7.86 -7.84
C SER A 25 29.04 -6.91 -8.80
N LEU A 26 27.96 -6.26 -8.38
CA LEU A 26 27.26 -5.24 -9.16
C LEU A 26 28.19 -4.07 -9.52
N TRP A 27 28.93 -3.53 -8.55
CA TRP A 27 29.85 -2.41 -8.79
C TRP A 27 30.99 -2.78 -9.74
N LEU A 28 31.52 -4.00 -9.63
CA LEU A 28 32.51 -4.52 -10.58
C LEU A 28 31.93 -4.65 -11.99
N LYS A 29 30.73 -5.25 -12.13
CA LYS A 29 30.03 -5.35 -13.42
C LYS A 29 29.79 -3.96 -14.03
N ARG A 30 29.34 -2.99 -13.24
CA ARG A 30 29.17 -1.59 -13.69
C ARG A 30 30.47 -1.01 -14.24
N ARG A 31 31.60 -1.23 -13.55
CA ARG A 31 32.91 -0.73 -14.00
C ARG A 31 33.41 -1.42 -15.27
N MET A 32 33.12 -2.71 -15.44
CA MET A 32 33.58 -3.50 -16.58
C MET A 32 32.74 -3.29 -17.84
N PHE A 33 31.41 -3.22 -17.69
CA PHE A 33 30.48 -3.23 -18.82
C PHE A 33 29.80 -1.87 -19.07
N GLY A 34 29.92 -0.92 -18.14
CA GLY A 34 29.26 0.38 -18.23
C GLY A 34 27.82 0.36 -17.70
N VAL A 35 27.24 1.55 -17.51
CA VAL A 35 25.94 1.74 -16.84
C VAL A 35 24.73 1.31 -17.67
N ASP A 36 24.87 1.20 -18.99
CA ASP A 36 23.76 0.91 -19.92
C ASP A 36 23.68 -0.59 -20.29
N ASN A 37 24.60 -1.42 -19.80
CA ASN A 37 24.69 -2.83 -20.19
C ASN A 37 23.63 -3.70 -19.49
N SER A 38 23.04 -4.64 -20.23
CA SER A 38 21.98 -5.54 -19.74
C SER A 38 22.42 -6.40 -18.54
N VAL A 39 23.68 -6.83 -18.47
CA VAL A 39 24.24 -7.59 -17.34
C VAL A 39 24.26 -6.72 -16.07
N VAL A 40 24.53 -5.43 -16.21
CA VAL A 40 24.54 -4.47 -15.10
C VAL A 40 23.11 -4.18 -14.66
N HIS A 41 22.17 -4.01 -15.59
CA HIS A 41 20.75 -3.87 -15.26
C HIS A 41 20.20 -5.11 -14.53
N LYS A 42 20.54 -6.34 -14.98
CA LYS A 42 20.12 -7.58 -14.31
C LYS A 42 20.69 -7.66 -12.88
N ALA A 43 21.97 -7.37 -12.72
CA ALA A 43 22.61 -7.36 -11.39
C ALA A 43 22.04 -6.25 -10.47
N LEU A 44 21.71 -5.08 -11.02
CA LEU A 44 21.10 -3.98 -10.28
C LEU A 44 19.73 -4.40 -9.75
N ASN A 45 18.89 -4.99 -10.60
CA ASN A 45 17.59 -5.52 -10.21
C ASN A 45 17.73 -6.55 -9.07
N GLU A 46 18.62 -7.53 -9.21
CA GLU A 46 18.86 -8.56 -8.20
C GLU A 46 19.21 -7.97 -6.82
N VAL A 47 20.18 -7.04 -6.78
CA VAL A 47 20.61 -6.39 -5.53
C VAL A 47 19.49 -5.55 -4.92
N MET A 48 18.80 -4.76 -5.75
CA MET A 48 17.75 -3.87 -5.28
C MET A 48 16.54 -4.64 -4.73
N LEU A 49 16.12 -5.71 -5.40
CA LEU A 49 15.04 -6.57 -4.90
C LEU A 49 15.45 -7.28 -3.62
N SER A 50 16.69 -7.77 -3.52
CA SER A 50 17.19 -8.43 -2.31
C SER A 50 17.19 -7.50 -1.09
N TYR A 51 17.68 -6.26 -1.24
CA TYR A 51 17.65 -5.27 -0.14
C TYR A 51 16.22 -4.93 0.29
N ASN A 52 15.31 -4.74 -0.67
CA ASN A 52 13.91 -4.41 -0.39
C ASN A 52 13.18 -5.59 0.29
N SER A 53 13.39 -6.82 -0.18
CA SER A 53 12.82 -8.01 0.43
C SER A 53 13.30 -8.17 1.87
N MET A 54 14.61 -8.09 2.12
CA MET A 54 15.17 -8.22 3.47
C MET A 54 14.71 -7.09 4.40
N ALA A 55 14.61 -5.86 3.90
CA ALA A 55 14.07 -4.74 4.67
C ALA A 55 12.64 -5.01 5.14
N MET A 56 11.81 -5.57 4.28
CA MET A 56 10.41 -5.85 4.58
C MET A 56 10.25 -7.08 5.49
N GLN A 57 11.17 -8.04 5.45
CA GLN A 57 11.26 -9.10 6.49
C GLN A 57 11.57 -8.50 7.86
N TYR A 58 12.55 -7.58 7.95
CA TYR A 58 12.82 -6.85 9.19
C TYR A 58 11.63 -6.03 9.66
N LEU A 59 10.89 -5.41 8.73
CA LEU A 59 9.68 -4.66 9.06
C LEU A 59 8.61 -5.56 9.69
N ALA A 60 8.39 -6.76 9.13
CA ALA A 60 7.45 -7.74 9.67
C ALA A 60 7.84 -8.21 11.08
N GLN A 61 9.14 -8.26 11.37
CA GLN A 61 9.68 -8.58 12.70
C GLN A 61 9.70 -7.37 13.66
N GLY A 62 9.27 -6.19 13.23
CA GLY A 62 9.31 -4.95 14.03
C GLY A 62 10.73 -4.37 14.20
N GLN A 63 11.71 -4.85 13.44
CA GLN A 63 13.11 -4.41 13.50
C GLN A 63 13.31 -3.19 12.60
N PHE A 64 12.75 -2.05 13.00
CA PHE A 64 12.67 -0.85 12.18
C PHE A 64 14.03 -0.25 11.79
N ASP A 65 15.02 -0.27 12.69
CA ASP A 65 16.35 0.28 12.41
C ASP A 65 17.07 -0.54 11.33
N GLN A 66 16.95 -1.87 11.37
CA GLN A 66 17.53 -2.77 10.37
C GLN A 66 16.79 -2.66 9.03
N CYS A 67 15.46 -2.55 9.07
CA CYS A 67 14.63 -2.25 7.89
C CYS A 67 15.11 -0.97 7.20
N LEU A 68 15.21 0.14 7.93
CA LEU A 68 15.69 1.40 7.37
C LEU A 68 17.14 1.29 6.89
N ALA A 69 18.02 0.61 7.61
CA ALA A 69 19.42 0.43 7.19
C ALA A 69 19.51 -0.25 5.82
N MET A 70 18.71 -1.30 5.56
CA MET A 70 18.68 -1.97 4.27
C MET A 70 18.11 -1.08 3.16
N LEU A 71 17.04 -0.33 3.45
CA LEU A 71 16.44 0.58 2.47
C LEU A 71 17.34 1.77 2.14
N ARG A 72 18.12 2.28 3.10
CA ARG A 72 19.11 3.33 2.86
C ARG A 72 20.27 2.86 1.98
N LYS A 73 20.67 1.58 2.09
CA LYS A 73 21.63 0.99 1.16
C LYS A 73 21.06 0.93 -0.26
N ALA A 74 19.81 0.48 -0.43
CA ALA A 74 19.14 0.46 -1.72
C ALA A 74 18.98 1.87 -2.34
N GLU A 75 18.59 2.86 -1.52
CA GLU A 75 18.53 4.27 -1.91
C GLU A 75 19.90 4.80 -2.39
N ALA A 76 20.98 4.48 -1.67
CA ALA A 76 22.33 4.90 -2.04
C ALA A 76 22.82 4.27 -3.36
N ILE A 77 22.48 3.01 -3.62
CA ILE A 77 22.84 2.32 -4.89
C ILE A 77 22.21 3.05 -6.08
N THR A 78 20.95 3.45 -5.94
CA THR A 78 20.20 4.15 -7.00
C THR A 78 20.32 5.68 -6.94
N ALA A 79 21.31 6.20 -6.21
CA ALA A 79 21.58 7.65 -6.18
C ALA A 79 21.84 8.20 -7.60
N PRO A 80 21.50 9.49 -7.86
CA PRO A 80 21.69 10.10 -9.17
C PRO A 80 23.11 9.94 -9.71
N GLY A 81 23.23 9.51 -10.96
CA GLY A 81 24.52 9.30 -11.64
C GLY A 81 25.12 7.89 -11.48
N ASN A 82 24.58 7.04 -10.59
CA ASN A 82 25.07 5.66 -10.48
C ASN A 82 24.61 4.78 -11.64
N PHE A 83 23.31 4.81 -11.94
CA PHE A 83 22.68 3.99 -12.98
C PHE A 83 21.65 4.80 -13.77
N LYS A 84 21.32 4.35 -14.98
CA LYS A 84 20.19 4.87 -15.76
C LYS A 84 19.01 3.90 -15.65
N ARG A 85 17.82 4.37 -16.03
CA ARG A 85 16.59 3.54 -16.14
C ARG A 85 16.23 2.77 -14.86
N CYS A 86 16.53 3.32 -13.68
CA CYS A 86 16.29 2.66 -12.39
C CYS A 86 15.08 3.21 -11.63
N GLN A 87 14.22 4.01 -12.27
CA GLN A 87 13.08 4.70 -11.66
C GLN A 87 12.12 3.73 -10.95
N ALA A 88 11.81 2.58 -11.56
CA ALA A 88 10.95 1.57 -10.94
C ALA A 88 11.52 1.01 -9.63
N LEU A 89 12.85 0.82 -9.55
CA LEU A 89 13.55 0.34 -8.35
C LEU A 89 13.63 1.42 -7.27
N GLN A 90 13.79 2.69 -7.67
CA GLN A 90 13.74 3.83 -6.76
C GLN A 90 12.35 3.96 -6.11
N ILE A 91 11.28 3.89 -6.91
CA ILE A 91 9.89 3.95 -6.43
C ILE A 91 9.60 2.82 -5.45
N LEU A 92 10.01 1.58 -5.78
CA LEU A 92 9.86 0.45 -4.87
C LEU A 92 10.53 0.73 -3.51
N THR A 93 11.77 1.21 -3.54
CA THR A 93 12.53 1.51 -2.33
C THR A 93 11.87 2.63 -1.52
N PHE A 94 11.42 3.69 -2.17
CA PHE A 94 10.75 4.80 -1.51
C PHE A 94 9.38 4.41 -0.93
N ASN A 95 8.65 3.52 -1.59
CA ASN A 95 7.43 2.94 -1.06
C ASN A 95 7.68 2.16 0.23
N ASN A 96 8.72 1.33 0.26
CA ASN A 96 9.08 0.56 1.45
C ASN A 96 9.58 1.47 2.59
N ILE A 97 10.35 2.53 2.28
CA ILE A 97 10.72 3.54 3.27
C ILE A 97 9.49 4.24 3.83
N GLY A 98 8.54 4.60 2.95
CA GLY A 98 7.26 5.18 3.32
C GLY A 98 6.46 4.28 4.26
N CYS A 99 6.36 2.99 3.94
CA CYS A 99 5.70 1.98 4.76
C CYS A 99 6.37 1.85 6.15
N CYS A 100 7.70 1.77 6.19
CA CYS A 100 8.45 1.69 7.44
C CYS A 100 8.23 2.93 8.33
N TYR A 101 8.31 4.14 7.76
CA TYR A 101 8.02 5.36 8.51
C TYR A 101 6.57 5.46 8.96
N ARG A 102 5.61 4.94 8.16
CA ARG A 102 4.20 4.89 8.56
C ARG A 102 4.01 4.00 9.78
N LYS A 103 4.56 2.79 9.79
CA LYS A 103 4.50 1.87 10.95
C LYS A 103 5.18 2.44 12.20
N LEU A 104 6.23 3.26 12.02
CA LEU A 104 6.86 4.04 13.11
C LEU A 104 6.03 5.24 13.59
N GLY A 105 4.86 5.52 12.99
CA GLY A 105 4.05 6.72 13.27
C GLY A 105 4.63 8.03 12.74
N LYS A 106 5.72 7.99 11.96
CA LYS A 106 6.39 9.16 11.37
C LYS A 106 5.75 9.56 10.04
N LEU A 107 4.46 9.91 10.08
CA LEU A 107 3.63 10.15 8.89
C LEU A 107 4.17 11.24 7.95
N LYS A 108 4.78 12.30 8.49
CA LYS A 108 5.39 13.37 7.67
C LYS A 108 6.57 12.86 6.83
N SER A 109 7.42 12.02 7.42
CA SER A 109 8.54 11.40 6.72
C SER A 109 8.05 10.41 5.67
N ALA A 110 7.04 9.60 6.01
CA ALA A 110 6.42 8.68 5.06
C ALA A 110 5.84 9.42 3.84
N LEU A 111 5.08 10.50 4.07
CA LEU A 111 4.56 11.35 2.99
C LEU A 111 5.65 11.92 2.09
N LYS A 112 6.79 12.35 2.65
CA LYS A 112 7.89 12.91 1.86
C LYS A 112 8.38 11.88 0.83
N TYR A 113 8.72 10.68 1.29
CA TYR A 113 9.23 9.61 0.42
C TYR A 113 8.20 9.17 -0.63
N LEU A 114 6.93 9.02 -0.23
CA LEU A 114 5.89 8.58 -1.16
C LEU A 114 5.52 9.65 -2.21
N LYS A 115 5.60 10.93 -1.86
CA LYS A 115 5.46 12.02 -2.85
C LYS A 115 6.60 12.03 -3.85
N GLU A 116 7.82 11.78 -3.37
CA GLU A 116 9.00 11.69 -4.23
C GLU A 116 8.88 10.49 -5.19
N ALA A 117 8.38 9.34 -4.69
CA ALA A 117 8.07 8.18 -5.52
C ALA A 117 7.02 8.49 -6.60
N ALA A 118 5.91 9.13 -6.22
CA ALA A 118 4.87 9.54 -7.16
C ALA A 118 5.42 10.54 -8.21
N GLN A 119 6.28 11.47 -7.81
CA GLN A 119 6.92 12.43 -8.71
C GLN A 119 7.84 11.74 -9.72
N ILE A 120 8.66 10.78 -9.29
CA ILE A 120 9.51 9.98 -10.18
C ILE A 120 8.66 9.26 -11.24
N GLY A 121 7.57 8.63 -10.82
CA GLY A 121 6.71 7.90 -11.75
C GLY A 121 5.90 8.81 -12.68
N SER A 122 5.51 10.01 -12.25
CA SER A 122 4.83 10.98 -13.12
C SER A 122 5.68 11.48 -14.29
N GLY A 123 7.01 11.40 -14.18
CA GLY A 123 7.95 11.79 -15.22
C GLY A 123 8.27 10.70 -16.24
N SER A 124 7.63 9.53 -16.18
CA SER A 124 7.97 8.39 -17.03
C SER A 124 6.73 7.57 -17.40
N ALA A 125 6.56 7.30 -18.70
CA ALA A 125 5.32 6.77 -19.26
C ALA A 125 4.97 5.32 -18.84
N HIS A 126 5.93 4.53 -18.34
CA HIS A 126 5.73 3.10 -18.08
C HIS A 126 6.34 2.62 -16.76
N VAL A 127 6.05 3.31 -15.65
CA VAL A 127 6.64 2.96 -14.36
C VAL A 127 5.71 2.10 -13.50
N LYS A 128 6.18 0.90 -13.19
CA LYS A 128 5.53 -0.04 -12.27
C LYS A 128 5.49 0.51 -10.84
N ASN A 129 4.54 0.03 -10.04
CA ASN A 129 4.39 0.31 -8.59
C ASN A 129 3.81 1.69 -8.23
N LEU A 130 3.33 2.46 -9.20
CA LEU A 130 2.64 3.72 -8.94
C LEU A 130 1.30 3.51 -8.21
N SER A 131 0.56 2.46 -8.57
CA SER A 131 -0.67 2.06 -7.88
C SER A 131 -0.48 1.91 -6.36
N ILE A 132 0.56 1.17 -5.96
CA ILE A 132 0.94 0.94 -4.56
C ILE A 132 1.36 2.24 -3.87
N THR A 133 2.11 3.10 -4.58
CA THR A 133 2.50 4.43 -4.07
C THR A 133 1.26 5.24 -3.68
N HIS A 134 0.27 5.26 -4.55
CA HIS A 134 -0.98 5.98 -4.33
C HIS A 134 -1.87 5.35 -3.24
N LEU A 135 -1.89 4.02 -3.11
CA LEU A 135 -2.55 3.36 -1.96
C LEU A 135 -1.93 3.78 -0.62
N ASN A 136 -0.59 3.81 -0.54
CA ASN A 136 0.10 4.23 0.66
C ASN A 136 -0.13 5.72 0.98
N LEU A 137 -0.18 6.58 -0.04
CA LEU A 137 -0.56 7.98 0.12
C LEU A 137 -2.00 8.13 0.60
N CYS A 138 -2.95 7.37 0.04
CA CYS A 138 -4.34 7.32 0.48
C CYS A 138 -4.43 7.00 1.98
N ALA A 139 -3.82 5.90 2.40
CA ALA A 139 -3.82 5.46 3.80
C ALA A 139 -3.25 6.54 4.74
N ILE A 140 -2.15 7.20 4.38
CA ILE A 140 -1.55 8.24 5.23
C ILE A 140 -2.41 9.50 5.27
N GLN A 141 -2.99 9.94 4.14
CA GLN A 141 -3.88 11.10 4.15
C GLN A 141 -5.15 10.82 4.97
N SER A 142 -5.69 9.60 4.89
CA SER A 142 -6.81 9.14 5.72
C SER A 142 -6.47 9.17 7.21
N GLN A 143 -5.29 8.65 7.60
CA GLN A 143 -4.78 8.75 8.98
C GLN A 143 -4.61 10.19 9.48
N LEU A 144 -4.37 11.14 8.56
CA LEU A 144 -4.28 12.57 8.85
C LEU A 144 -5.65 13.28 8.83
N GLY A 145 -6.75 12.57 8.59
CA GLY A 145 -8.11 13.10 8.49
C GLY A 145 -8.38 13.92 7.23
N ARG A 146 -7.55 13.75 6.19
CA ARG A 146 -7.63 14.48 4.91
C ARG A 146 -8.31 13.62 3.85
N HIS A 147 -9.59 13.30 4.10
CA HIS A 147 -10.35 12.33 3.32
C HIS A 147 -10.54 12.71 1.85
N ASP A 148 -10.63 14.00 1.52
CA ASP A 148 -10.70 14.44 0.11
C ASP A 148 -9.40 14.11 -0.65
N LEU A 149 -8.24 14.37 -0.04
CA LEU A 149 -6.94 14.02 -0.64
C LEU A 149 -6.70 12.50 -0.67
N ALA A 150 -7.22 11.78 0.33
CA ALA A 150 -7.16 10.33 0.34
C ALA A 150 -7.98 9.74 -0.82
N LEU A 151 -9.18 10.30 -1.06
CA LEU A 151 -10.05 9.93 -2.18
C LEU A 151 -9.36 10.14 -3.54
N GLU A 152 -8.69 11.29 -3.74
CA GLU A 152 -7.92 11.56 -4.95
C GLU A 152 -6.83 10.49 -5.18
N HIS A 153 -6.10 10.12 -4.13
CA HIS A 153 -5.08 9.07 -4.23
C HIS A 153 -5.67 7.67 -4.45
N ALA A 154 -6.83 7.34 -3.87
CA ALA A 154 -7.52 6.09 -4.17
C ALA A 154 -7.91 6.01 -5.66
N GLN A 155 -8.39 7.12 -6.25
CA GLN A 155 -8.70 7.20 -7.68
C GLN A 155 -7.45 7.04 -8.55
N ALA A 156 -6.34 7.69 -8.19
CA ALA A 156 -5.07 7.54 -8.89
C ALA A 156 -4.54 6.09 -8.82
N ALA A 157 -4.70 5.42 -7.67
CA ALA A 157 -4.34 4.01 -7.52
C ALA A 157 -5.14 3.09 -8.46
N ILE A 158 -6.46 3.34 -8.58
CA ILE A 158 -7.33 2.62 -9.52
C ILE A 158 -6.86 2.84 -10.96
N PHE A 159 -6.63 4.10 -11.35
CA PHE A 159 -6.18 4.47 -12.69
C PHE A 159 -4.90 3.73 -13.07
N HIS A 160 -3.85 3.81 -12.24
CA HIS A 160 -2.58 3.14 -12.53
C HIS A 160 -2.68 1.62 -12.52
N THR A 161 -3.52 1.04 -11.66
CA THR A 161 -3.72 -0.42 -11.67
C THR A 161 -4.42 -0.87 -12.95
N GLN A 162 -5.38 -0.09 -13.46
CA GLN A 162 -6.06 -0.37 -14.72
C GLN A 162 -5.12 -0.21 -15.91
N GLU A 163 -4.30 0.85 -15.94
CA GLU A 163 -3.27 1.07 -16.95
C GLU A 163 -2.26 -0.11 -17.00
N GLU A 164 -1.81 -0.57 -15.83
CA GLU A 164 -0.96 -1.76 -15.71
C GLU A 164 -1.67 -3.02 -16.24
N LEU A 165 -2.97 -3.20 -15.98
CA LEU A 165 -3.75 -4.34 -16.49
C LEU A 165 -3.95 -4.31 -18.01
N VAL A 166 -4.23 -3.13 -18.59
CA VAL A 166 -4.36 -2.96 -20.05
C VAL A 166 -3.03 -3.24 -20.74
N SER A 167 -1.94 -2.74 -20.19
CA SER A 167 -0.58 -2.97 -20.72
C SER A 167 -0.20 -4.46 -20.71
N LEU A 168 -0.78 -5.26 -19.81
CA LEU A 168 -0.61 -6.72 -19.78
C LEU A 168 -1.47 -7.46 -20.82
N GLU A 169 -2.55 -6.85 -21.31
CA GLU A 169 -3.48 -7.46 -22.29
C GLU A 169 -3.04 -7.23 -23.74
N ASP A 170 -2.45 -6.07 -24.04
CA ASP A 170 -2.01 -5.71 -25.40
C ASP A 170 -0.66 -6.33 -25.82
N GLY A 171 -0.08 -7.21 -25.00
CA GLY A 171 1.20 -7.86 -25.32
C GLY A 171 2.34 -6.87 -25.51
N GLY A 172 2.47 -5.94 -24.55
CA GLY A 172 3.37 -4.78 -24.48
C GLY A 172 4.44 -4.60 -25.57
N GLU A 173 4.55 -3.36 -26.08
CA GLU A 173 5.63 -2.94 -26.97
C GLU A 173 6.98 -3.49 -26.50
N ARG A 174 7.57 -4.31 -27.37
CA ARG A 174 8.85 -4.98 -27.18
C ARG A 174 9.92 -3.91 -27.04
N ASP A 175 10.58 -3.84 -25.89
CA ASP A 175 11.94 -3.28 -25.83
C ASP A 175 12.82 -4.14 -26.75
N GLU A 176 13.05 -3.67 -27.99
CA GLU A 176 13.84 -4.37 -29.02
C GLU A 176 15.27 -4.72 -28.57
N ASP A 177 15.76 -4.10 -27.49
CA ASP A 177 17.09 -4.32 -26.91
C ASP A 177 17.19 -5.49 -25.90
N ASN A 178 16.08 -6.20 -25.62
CA ASN A 178 16.07 -7.29 -24.63
C ASN A 178 15.85 -8.67 -25.28
N SER A 179 16.61 -8.98 -26.34
CA SER A 179 16.45 -10.18 -27.17
C SER A 179 16.78 -11.53 -26.50
N ASP A 180 17.22 -11.54 -25.24
CA ASP A 180 17.72 -12.73 -24.56
C ASP A 180 16.80 -13.28 -23.45
N ASN A 181 15.61 -12.72 -23.28
CA ASN A 181 14.56 -13.31 -22.45
C ASN A 181 13.45 -13.91 -23.35
N LYS A 182 13.83 -14.80 -24.28
CA LYS A 182 12.91 -15.50 -25.20
C LYS A 182 12.00 -16.56 -24.53
N ASP A 183 12.00 -16.69 -23.20
CA ASP A 183 11.26 -17.71 -22.45
C ASP A 183 10.23 -17.17 -21.44
N GLN A 184 9.67 -15.96 -21.63
CA GLN A 184 8.55 -15.47 -20.79
C GLN A 184 7.26 -15.20 -21.60
N ASP A 185 7.05 -15.98 -22.65
CA ASP A 185 5.96 -15.85 -23.62
C ASP A 185 4.63 -16.51 -23.16
N ALA A 186 4.34 -16.48 -21.86
CA ALA A 186 3.05 -16.87 -21.32
C ALA A 186 2.74 -16.03 -20.07
N LEU A 187 1.60 -15.34 -20.11
CA LEU A 187 0.91 -14.74 -18.98
C LEU A 187 1.17 -15.55 -17.71
N ASP A 188 1.90 -14.99 -16.75
CA ASP A 188 1.91 -15.55 -15.41
C ASP A 188 0.53 -15.25 -14.81
N PRO A 189 -0.36 -16.25 -14.67
CA PRO A 189 -1.72 -16.03 -14.16
C PRO A 189 -1.70 -15.43 -12.76
N THR A 190 -0.63 -15.70 -12.01
CA THR A 190 -0.41 -15.18 -10.67
C THR A 190 -0.20 -13.66 -10.70
N THR A 191 0.63 -13.14 -11.61
CA THR A 191 0.84 -11.69 -11.77
C THR A 191 -0.47 -10.97 -12.13
N ARG A 192 -1.33 -11.56 -12.98
CA ARG A 192 -2.64 -10.97 -13.32
C ARG A 192 -3.61 -11.01 -12.14
N GLU A 193 -3.67 -12.11 -11.41
CA GLU A 193 -4.45 -12.25 -10.18
C GLU A 193 -4.04 -11.20 -9.15
N GLU A 194 -2.73 -11.00 -8.95
CA GLU A 194 -2.19 -10.04 -7.98
C GLU A 194 -2.62 -8.60 -8.29
N LYS A 195 -2.62 -8.22 -9.57
CA LYS A 195 -3.07 -6.90 -10.01
C LYS A 195 -4.58 -6.71 -9.82
N ILE A 196 -5.37 -7.76 -10.05
CA ILE A 196 -6.82 -7.69 -9.79
C ILE A 196 -7.12 -7.56 -8.30
N ILE A 197 -6.37 -8.24 -7.44
CA ILE A 197 -6.50 -8.10 -5.99
C ILE A 197 -6.06 -6.70 -5.54
N SER A 198 -5.00 -6.16 -6.12
CA SER A 198 -4.57 -4.77 -5.90
C SER A 198 -5.66 -3.76 -6.30
N LEU A 199 -6.36 -3.99 -7.42
CA LEU A 199 -7.49 -3.18 -7.86
C LEU A 199 -8.67 -3.26 -6.89
N ALA A 200 -8.96 -4.44 -6.35
CA ALA A 200 -10.01 -4.63 -5.36
C ALA A 200 -9.71 -3.85 -4.06
N VAL A 201 -8.46 -3.82 -3.62
CA VAL A 201 -8.01 -3.01 -2.47
C VAL A 201 -8.18 -1.52 -2.78
N ALA A 202 -7.82 -1.07 -3.98
CA ALA A 202 -8.04 0.33 -4.36
C ALA A 202 -9.52 0.73 -4.36
N TYR A 203 -10.43 -0.15 -4.80
CA TYR A 203 -11.87 0.08 -4.67
C TYR A 203 -12.36 0.07 -3.23
N HIS A 204 -11.78 -0.76 -2.36
CA HIS A 204 -12.07 -0.75 -0.93
C HIS A 204 -11.70 0.61 -0.31
N ASN A 205 -10.46 1.08 -0.53
CA ASN A 205 -10.00 2.36 -0.01
C ASN A 205 -10.86 3.53 -0.53
N LEU A 206 -11.21 3.52 -1.82
CA LEU A 206 -12.13 4.49 -2.39
C LEU A 206 -13.49 4.47 -1.67
N ALA A 207 -14.03 3.29 -1.40
CA ALA A 207 -15.30 3.14 -0.70
C ALA A 207 -15.24 3.68 0.74
N VAL A 208 -14.16 3.40 1.47
CA VAL A 208 -13.92 3.92 2.82
C VAL A 208 -13.91 5.44 2.81
N GLU A 209 -13.15 6.07 1.92
CA GLU A 209 -13.07 7.54 1.84
C GLU A 209 -14.42 8.18 1.41
N LEU A 210 -15.21 7.48 0.60
CA LEU A 210 -16.57 7.92 0.28
C LEU A 210 -17.52 7.86 1.49
N GLU A 211 -17.35 6.90 2.42
CA GLU A 211 -18.10 6.90 3.68
C GLU A 211 -17.76 8.12 4.53
N PHE A 212 -16.47 8.44 4.65
CA PHE A 212 -16.02 9.63 5.39
C PHE A 212 -16.54 10.94 4.80
N ASN A 213 -16.70 11.01 3.47
CA ASN A 213 -17.27 12.17 2.78
C ASN A 213 -18.82 12.17 2.76
N GLY A 214 -19.47 11.27 3.50
CA GLY A 214 -20.94 11.19 3.61
C GLY A 214 -21.64 10.61 2.38
N ARG A 215 -20.91 10.02 1.43
CA ARG A 215 -21.42 9.43 0.18
C ARG A 215 -21.65 7.92 0.32
N GLY A 216 -22.45 7.53 1.31
CA GLY A 216 -22.65 6.12 1.68
C GLY A 216 -23.23 5.23 0.58
N GLU A 217 -24.17 5.74 -0.23
CA GLU A 217 -24.71 4.95 -1.36
C GLU A 217 -23.68 4.65 -2.45
N ALA A 218 -22.85 5.65 -2.78
CA ALA A 218 -21.76 5.47 -3.74
C ALA A 218 -20.71 4.49 -3.19
N SER A 219 -20.38 4.61 -1.89
CA SER A 219 -19.46 3.71 -1.21
C SER A 219 -19.88 2.22 -1.34
N LEU A 220 -21.16 1.92 -1.11
CA LEU A 220 -21.68 0.55 -1.26
C LEU A 220 -21.48 -0.04 -2.66
N GLN A 221 -21.58 0.78 -3.70
CA GLN A 221 -21.34 0.32 -5.08
C GLN A 221 -19.88 -0.09 -5.27
N TRP A 222 -18.94 0.64 -4.68
CA TRP A 222 -17.51 0.34 -4.76
C TRP A 222 -17.11 -0.86 -3.91
N TYR A 223 -17.65 -1.01 -2.69
CA TYR A 223 -17.48 -2.24 -1.91
C TYR A 223 -18.01 -3.47 -2.67
N LYS A 224 -19.16 -3.34 -3.34
CA LYS A 224 -19.71 -4.42 -4.18
C LYS A 224 -18.77 -4.77 -5.33
N LYS A 225 -18.23 -3.77 -6.04
CA LYS A 225 -17.25 -3.98 -7.12
C LYS A 225 -15.98 -4.67 -6.62
N ALA A 226 -15.45 -4.24 -5.47
CA ALA A 226 -14.28 -4.85 -4.86
C ALA A 226 -14.52 -6.34 -4.54
N LEU A 227 -15.67 -6.66 -3.93
CA LEU A 227 -16.06 -8.04 -3.65
C LEU A 227 -16.20 -8.88 -4.93
N GLN A 228 -16.78 -8.33 -6.00
CA GLN A 228 -16.91 -9.03 -7.28
C GLN A 228 -15.57 -9.41 -7.89
N LEU A 229 -14.55 -8.54 -7.79
CA LEU A 229 -13.21 -8.84 -8.28
C LEU A 229 -12.56 -9.98 -7.51
N VAL A 230 -12.59 -9.93 -6.17
CA VAL A 230 -12.00 -10.97 -5.33
C VAL A 230 -12.76 -12.30 -5.46
N TRP A 231 -14.08 -12.26 -5.64
CA TRP A 231 -14.90 -13.46 -5.80
C TRP A 231 -14.49 -14.32 -7.00
N LYS A 232 -13.94 -13.70 -8.06
CA LYS A 232 -13.39 -14.40 -9.22
C LYS A 232 -12.25 -15.37 -8.84
N TYR A 233 -11.52 -15.07 -7.76
CA TYR A 233 -10.37 -15.82 -7.25
C TYR A 233 -10.64 -16.44 -5.87
N ARG A 234 -11.91 -16.80 -5.59
CA ARG A 234 -12.32 -17.36 -4.29
C ARG A 234 -11.67 -18.70 -3.97
N GLU A 235 -11.33 -19.49 -4.98
CA GLU A 235 -10.75 -20.83 -4.80
C GLU A 235 -9.28 -20.75 -4.36
N THR A 236 -8.56 -19.72 -4.80
CA THR A 236 -7.19 -19.44 -4.39
C THR A 236 -7.11 -18.57 -3.13
N ASN A 237 -8.12 -17.72 -2.88
CA ASN A 237 -8.12 -16.73 -1.80
C ASN A 237 -9.45 -16.71 -0.99
N GLU A 238 -9.82 -17.84 -0.39
CA GLU A 238 -11.08 -17.96 0.36
C GLU A 238 -11.17 -16.94 1.52
N ALA A 239 -10.13 -16.86 2.36
CA ALA A 239 -10.11 -15.95 3.52
C ALA A 239 -10.24 -14.47 3.12
N LEU A 240 -9.64 -14.08 1.99
CA LEU A 240 -9.75 -12.73 1.45
C LEU A 240 -11.20 -12.45 0.99
N CYS A 241 -11.80 -13.40 0.27
CA CYS A 241 -13.19 -13.29 -0.18
C CYS A 241 -14.16 -13.14 1.00
N GLU A 242 -13.99 -13.93 2.06
CA GLU A 242 -14.78 -13.82 3.29
C GLU A 242 -14.62 -12.45 3.97
N SER A 243 -13.39 -11.93 4.01
CA SER A 243 -13.10 -10.62 4.59
C SER A 243 -13.81 -9.50 3.82
N PHE A 244 -13.72 -9.48 2.49
CA PHE A 244 -14.42 -8.49 1.65
C PHE A 244 -15.94 -8.64 1.75
N LYS A 245 -16.45 -9.88 1.86
CA LYS A 245 -17.88 -10.14 2.06
C LYS A 245 -18.37 -9.56 3.38
N LYS A 246 -17.62 -9.76 4.47
CA LYS A 246 -17.92 -9.19 5.78
C LYS A 246 -17.94 -7.66 5.74
N ILE A 247 -16.91 -7.04 5.16
CA ILE A 247 -16.82 -5.58 4.99
C ILE A 247 -18.04 -5.03 4.25
N PHE A 248 -18.42 -5.65 3.13
CA PHE A 248 -19.60 -5.23 2.36
C PHE A 248 -20.90 -5.34 3.16
N LEU A 249 -21.09 -6.45 3.90
CA LEU A 249 -22.28 -6.65 4.73
C LEU A 249 -22.36 -5.64 5.88
N ASP A 250 -21.23 -5.35 6.52
CA ASP A 250 -21.14 -4.37 7.60
C ASP A 250 -21.45 -2.95 7.09
N ALA A 251 -20.90 -2.56 5.93
CA ALA A 251 -21.23 -1.29 5.27
C ALA A 251 -22.72 -1.21 4.90
N LYS A 252 -23.29 -2.29 4.36
CA LYS A 252 -24.72 -2.36 4.00
C LYS A 252 -25.61 -2.18 5.22
N LYS A 253 -25.28 -2.83 6.34
CA LYS A 253 -26.01 -2.69 7.60
C LYS A 253 -25.91 -1.27 8.15
N LYS A 254 -24.72 -0.66 8.11
CA LYS A 254 -24.52 0.76 8.47
C LYS A 254 -25.44 1.67 7.67
N GLN A 255 -25.46 1.54 6.34
CA GLN A 255 -26.30 2.38 5.48
C GLN A 255 -27.79 2.20 5.77
N GLN A 256 -28.25 0.96 5.98
CA GLN A 256 -29.65 0.69 6.36
C GLN A 256 -30.02 1.39 7.67
N THR A 257 -29.15 1.32 8.68
CA THR A 257 -29.39 2.03 9.95
C THR A 257 -29.38 3.55 9.81
N ALA A 258 -28.55 4.10 8.92
CA ALA A 258 -28.54 5.53 8.62
C ALA A 258 -29.84 5.97 7.93
N ASN A 259 -30.32 5.21 6.94
CA ASN A 259 -31.57 5.48 6.23
C ASN A 259 -32.79 5.40 7.17
N ILE A 260 -32.83 4.43 8.10
CA ILE A 260 -33.90 4.34 9.11
C ILE A 260 -33.89 5.55 10.04
N ARG A 261 -32.71 6.04 10.44
CA ARG A 261 -32.60 7.26 11.28
C ARG A 261 -33.05 8.52 10.54
N GLN A 262 -32.80 8.62 9.24
CA GLN A 262 -33.26 9.75 8.42
C GLN A 262 -34.77 9.69 8.14
N ASN A 263 -35.32 8.49 7.90
CA ASN A 263 -36.74 8.31 7.59
C ASN A 263 -37.63 8.18 8.85
N GLY A 264 -37.05 7.90 10.01
CA GLY A 264 -37.75 7.72 11.29
C GLY A 264 -37.97 9.02 12.09
N ILE A 265 -37.57 10.17 11.56
CA ILE A 265 -37.96 11.49 12.11
C ILE A 265 -39.20 11.95 11.33
N PRO A 266 -40.42 11.81 11.88
CA PRO A 266 -41.59 12.36 11.23
C PRO A 266 -41.46 13.88 11.10
N ALA A 267 -41.70 14.40 9.89
CA ALA A 267 -41.72 15.82 9.55
C ALA A 267 -42.81 16.63 10.30
N SER A 268 -43.54 16.04 11.25
CA SER A 268 -44.59 16.68 12.04
C SER A 268 -44.12 17.27 13.37
N ALA A 269 -42.84 17.19 13.72
CA ALA A 269 -42.32 17.72 14.99
C ALA A 269 -41.64 19.10 14.92
N PHE A 270 -41.66 19.77 13.76
CA PHE A 270 -41.23 21.18 13.66
C PHE A 270 -42.46 22.10 13.59
N THR A 271 -43.12 22.28 14.73
CA THR A 271 -43.90 23.50 14.96
C THR A 271 -42.92 24.65 15.11
N THR A 272 -43.04 25.59 14.18
CA THR A 272 -42.29 26.83 14.17
C THR A 272 -42.63 27.64 15.41
N ASN A 273 -41.64 27.92 16.26
CA ASN A 273 -41.71 29.07 17.14
C ASN A 273 -40.55 30.01 16.79
N LYS A 274 -40.92 31.13 16.18
CA LYS A 274 -40.03 32.27 15.90
C LYS A 274 -39.53 32.85 17.23
N SER A 275 -38.21 32.95 17.39
CA SER A 275 -37.56 34.04 18.14
C SER A 275 -36.04 34.04 17.84
N VAL A 276 -35.59 34.90 16.94
CA VAL A 276 -34.74 36.09 17.18
C VAL A 276 -33.27 35.79 17.61
N ASN A 277 -32.38 36.07 16.64
CA ASN A 277 -31.00 36.60 16.71
C ASN A 277 -29.94 35.99 17.65
N GLY A 278 -28.77 35.69 17.05
CA GLY A 278 -27.47 35.85 17.73
C GLY A 278 -26.38 34.88 17.26
N ARG A 279 -25.51 35.34 16.37
CA ARG A 279 -24.30 34.64 15.87
C ARG A 279 -23.44 34.07 17.01
N ARG A 280 -22.94 32.83 16.88
CA ARG A 280 -21.79 32.31 17.64
C ARG A 280 -20.55 32.19 16.73
N PRO A 281 -19.36 32.60 17.19
CA PRO A 281 -18.11 32.43 16.44
C PRO A 281 -17.52 31.03 16.59
N LEU A 282 -16.81 30.61 15.54
CA LEU A 282 -15.97 29.41 15.44
C LEU A 282 -14.82 29.45 16.45
N THR A 283 -14.71 28.42 17.29
CA THR A 283 -13.46 28.12 18.00
C THR A 283 -13.13 26.63 17.90
N ARG A 284 -12.02 26.36 17.20
CA ARG A 284 -11.28 25.10 17.10
C ARG A 284 -10.64 24.74 18.45
N PRO A 285 -10.67 23.49 18.92
CA PRO A 285 -9.73 23.03 19.94
C PRO A 285 -8.56 22.24 19.35
N LYS A 286 -7.45 22.35 20.08
CA LYS A 286 -6.09 21.90 19.79
C LYS A 286 -5.88 20.42 20.18
N SER A 287 -4.78 19.90 19.65
CA SER A 287 -4.18 18.57 19.88
C SER A 287 -4.06 18.14 21.34
N ALA A 288 -4.19 16.84 21.58
CA ALA A 288 -3.53 16.14 22.68
C ALA A 288 -2.94 14.81 22.18
N HIS A 289 -1.68 14.58 22.52
CA HIS A 289 -0.90 13.38 22.24
C HIS A 289 -1.11 12.31 23.32
N ALA A 290 -0.85 11.06 22.91
CA ALA A 290 -0.49 9.87 23.70
C ALA A 290 -1.61 9.13 24.47
N SER A 291 -1.85 7.86 24.14
CA SER A 291 -1.09 6.74 24.74
C SER A 291 -1.58 5.34 24.30
N ARG A 292 -0.59 4.49 23.98
CA ARG A 292 -0.48 3.01 24.09
C ARG A 292 -1.68 2.13 23.71
N THR A 293 -1.52 1.37 22.63
CA THR A 293 -2.29 0.17 22.27
C THR A 293 -1.56 -1.11 22.73
N PRO A 294 -2.29 -2.16 23.15
CA PRO A 294 -1.75 -3.51 23.32
C PRO A 294 -1.71 -4.26 21.98
N GLN A 295 -0.57 -4.89 21.68
CA GLN A 295 -0.35 -5.75 20.51
C GLN A 295 -1.00 -7.11 20.72
N LEU A 296 -1.82 -7.56 19.76
CA LEU A 296 -2.19 -8.97 19.59
C LEU A 296 -1.59 -9.45 18.26
N LEU A 297 -0.51 -10.20 18.37
CA LEU A 297 0.16 -10.93 17.29
C LEU A 297 -0.66 -12.19 16.97
N LEU A 298 -1.03 -12.39 15.69
CA LEU A 298 -1.35 -13.73 15.19
C LEU A 298 -0.23 -14.22 14.28
N ASN A 299 0.36 -15.34 14.67
CA ASN A 299 1.38 -16.09 13.91
C ASN A 299 0.77 -16.71 12.66
N VAL A 300 1.45 -16.57 11.52
CA VAL A 300 1.23 -17.39 10.33
C VAL A 300 2.58 -17.93 9.85
N THR A 301 2.82 -19.23 10.04
CA THR A 301 4.04 -19.92 9.55
C THR A 301 3.69 -20.98 8.52
N LYS A 302 4.04 -20.72 7.26
CA LYS A 302 4.87 -21.58 6.38
C LYS A 302 5.17 -20.82 5.08
N LEU A 303 6.44 -20.50 4.86
CA LEU A 303 6.96 -19.76 3.71
C LEU A 303 7.20 -20.69 2.50
N PRO A 304 6.83 -20.29 1.27
CA PRO A 304 7.26 -20.95 0.05
C PRO A 304 8.59 -20.35 -0.47
N SER A 305 9.12 -20.94 -1.54
CA SER A 305 10.54 -20.90 -1.92
C SER A 305 11.01 -19.58 -2.57
N LEU A 306 12.33 -19.37 -2.63
CA LEU A 306 13.03 -18.13 -2.99
C LEU A 306 12.65 -17.45 -4.33
N ARG A 307 11.94 -18.12 -5.25
CA ARG A 307 11.42 -17.49 -6.49
C ARG A 307 10.01 -16.89 -6.33
N GLU A 308 9.27 -17.31 -5.31
CA GLU A 308 7.93 -16.83 -4.99
C GLU A 308 7.96 -15.58 -4.10
N GLN A 309 9.12 -15.25 -3.52
CA GLN A 309 9.29 -14.10 -2.61
C GLN A 309 9.27 -12.74 -3.31
N ASP A 310 9.54 -12.67 -4.62
CA ASP A 310 9.56 -11.39 -5.35
C ASP A 310 8.14 -10.80 -5.53
N ASN A 311 7.10 -11.65 -5.55
CA ASN A 311 5.70 -11.25 -5.70
C ASN A 311 4.93 -11.23 -4.36
N ILE A 312 5.29 -12.10 -3.41
CA ILE A 312 4.62 -12.22 -2.10
C ILE A 312 4.75 -10.95 -1.24
N MET A 313 5.79 -10.14 -1.44
CA MET A 313 6.03 -8.95 -0.63
C MET A 313 5.04 -7.81 -0.91
N ASN A 314 4.44 -7.75 -2.11
CA ASN A 314 3.32 -6.85 -2.38
C ASN A 314 2.03 -7.36 -1.71
N TYR A 315 1.80 -8.68 -1.72
CA TYR A 315 0.64 -9.28 -1.04
C TYR A 315 0.68 -9.10 0.47
N HIS A 316 1.83 -9.30 1.11
CA HIS A 316 1.93 -9.19 2.55
C HIS A 316 1.73 -7.74 3.02
N VAL A 317 2.19 -6.75 2.24
CA VAL A 317 1.93 -5.32 2.49
C VAL A 317 0.46 -4.97 2.25
N VAL A 318 -0.16 -5.49 1.19
CA VAL A 318 -1.58 -5.26 0.86
C VAL A 318 -2.53 -5.91 1.87
N VAL A 319 -2.20 -7.10 2.38
CA VAL A 319 -2.95 -7.76 3.46
C VAL A 319 -2.76 -7.03 4.80
N GLN A 320 -1.53 -6.61 5.13
CA GLN A 320 -1.30 -5.77 6.32
C GLN A 320 -2.00 -4.41 6.24
N LEU A 321 -2.13 -3.83 5.05
CA LEU A 321 -2.90 -2.60 4.80
C LEU A 321 -4.40 -2.79 5.11
N LEU A 322 -4.99 -3.90 4.66
CA LEU A 322 -6.39 -4.24 4.96
C LEU A 322 -6.64 -4.48 6.46
N GLU A 323 -5.69 -5.10 7.17
CA GLU A 323 -5.78 -5.34 8.61
C GLU A 323 -5.60 -4.04 9.45
N GLU A 324 -4.70 -3.15 9.04
CA GLU A 324 -4.48 -1.84 9.66
C GLU A 324 -5.67 -0.90 9.45
N GLU A 325 -6.28 -0.88 8.26
CA GLU A 325 -7.45 -0.04 7.97
C GLU A 325 -8.70 -0.50 8.72
N ASN A 326 -8.95 -1.81 8.83
CA ASN A 326 -10.09 -2.34 9.58
C ASN A 326 -9.98 -2.02 11.08
N SER A 327 -8.76 -2.01 11.61
CA SER A 327 -8.45 -1.64 13.01
C SER A 327 -8.60 -0.13 13.24
N SER A 328 -8.15 0.70 12.30
CA SER A 328 -8.25 2.16 12.35
C SER A 328 -9.69 2.67 12.25
N VAL A 329 -10.50 2.07 11.35
CA VAL A 329 -11.93 2.40 11.19
C VAL A 329 -12.75 1.99 12.41
N GLN A 330 -12.43 0.87 13.08
CA GLN A 330 -13.04 0.51 14.36
C GLN A 330 -12.65 1.46 15.50
N PHE A 331 -11.38 1.88 15.56
CA PHE A 331 -10.87 2.77 16.62
C PHE A 331 -11.45 4.20 16.53
N GLN A 332 -11.55 4.79 15.34
CA GLN A 332 -12.14 6.12 15.16
C GLN A 332 -13.64 6.12 15.48
N HIS A 333 -14.35 5.02 15.18
CA HIS A 333 -15.77 4.88 15.49
C HIS A 333 -16.05 4.67 16.99
N LEU A 334 -15.13 4.06 17.75
CA LEU A 334 -15.21 3.97 19.21
C LEU A 334 -14.99 5.35 19.87
N LEU A 335 -13.97 6.09 19.45
CA LEU A 335 -13.72 7.45 19.93
C LEU A 335 -14.87 8.42 19.63
N GLY A 336 -15.53 8.27 18.47
CA GLY A 336 -16.71 9.06 18.10
C GLY A 336 -17.98 8.71 18.90
N LYS A 337 -18.10 7.49 19.42
CA LYS A 337 -19.21 7.08 20.29
C LYS A 337 -19.04 7.55 21.73
N ASP A 338 -17.81 7.51 22.25
CA ASP A 338 -17.53 7.93 23.64
C ASP A 338 -17.69 9.44 23.84
N GLN A 339 -17.33 10.27 22.85
CA GLN A 339 -17.61 11.71 22.88
C GLN A 339 -19.11 12.04 22.84
N CYS A 340 -19.92 11.17 22.23
CA CYS A 340 -21.38 11.35 22.14
C CYS A 340 -22.09 10.93 23.44
N LEU A 341 -21.51 10.00 24.20
CA LEU A 341 -22.02 9.57 25.51
C LEU A 341 -21.66 10.54 26.63
N GLN A 342 -20.46 11.15 26.61
CA GLN A 342 -20.08 12.15 27.61
C GLN A 342 -20.88 13.45 27.53
N ASN A 343 -21.34 13.86 26.33
CA ASN A 343 -22.20 15.05 26.17
C ASN A 343 -23.68 14.81 26.53
N ARG A 344 -24.09 13.58 26.90
CA ARG A 344 -25.45 13.27 27.35
C ARG A 344 -25.61 13.18 28.87
N GLN A 345 -24.53 13.33 29.64
CA GLN A 345 -24.57 13.29 31.11
C GLN A 345 -24.55 14.68 31.79
N HIS A 346 -24.57 15.76 31.00
CA HIS A 346 -24.68 17.14 31.51
C HIS A 346 -25.73 17.95 30.74
N VAL A 347 -26.98 17.50 30.81
CA VAL A 347 -28.21 18.29 30.70
C VAL A 347 -29.20 17.67 31.66
#